data_AF-K7L1N8-F1
#
_entry.id   AF-K7L1N8-F1
#
_cell.length_a   1.000
_cell.length_b   1.000
_cell.length_c   1.000
_cell.angle_alpha   90.00
_cell.angle_beta   90.00
_cell.angle_gamma   90.00
#
_symmetry.space_group_name_H-M   'P 1'
#
loop_
_entity.id
_entity.type
_entity.pdbx_description
1 polymer ?
#
loop_
_entity_poly.entity_id
_entity_poly.type
_entity_poly.pdbx_seq_one_letter_code
_entity_poly.pdbx_strand_id
1 'polypeptide(L)'
;MLFTGWFYYQKATPKLAWFQDVESMLNHHLTGLLGLGSLSWAGHQIHVSLPINQFLNVAIDPKEIPLPHEFILNRDLLTQLYPSFVEGGTPFFTLNWSKYAEFLTFRGGLNPGGL
;
A
#
# COMPACT_ATOMS: atom_id res chain seq x y z
N MET A 1 6.55 21.84 -3.31
CA MET A 1 7.49 21.84 -4.44
C MET A 1 8.13 23.22 -4.65
N LEU A 2 7.41 24.25 -5.10
CA LEU A 2 8.01 25.58 -5.36
C LEU A 2 8.59 26.27 -4.11
N PHE A 3 7.84 26.27 -2.99
CA PHE A 3 8.31 26.87 -1.73
C PHE A 3 9.60 26.21 -1.23
N THR A 4 9.66 24.87 -1.24
CA THR A 4 10.83 24.08 -0.86
C THR A 4 12.05 24.43 -1.71
N GLY A 5 11.86 24.62 -3.02
CA GLY A 5 12.92 25.05 -3.94
C GLY A 5 13.45 26.44 -3.60
N TRP A 6 12.58 27.44 -3.43
CA TRP A 6 13.00 28.79 -3.00
C TRP A 6 13.69 28.78 -1.64
N PHE A 7 13.17 28.02 -0.69
CA PHE A 7 13.70 27.94 0.68
C PHE A 7 15.12 27.34 0.72
N TYR A 8 15.34 26.20 0.08
CA TYR A 8 16.68 25.59 0.00
C TYR A 8 17.63 26.34 -0.93
N TYR A 9 17.13 27.20 -1.82
CA TYR A 9 17.97 28.09 -2.59
C TYR A 9 18.46 29.30 -1.76
N GLN A 10 17.55 29.99 -1.06
CA GLN A 10 17.84 31.29 -0.43
C GLN A 10 18.07 31.27 1.09
N LYS A 11 17.41 30.37 1.81
CA LYS A 11 17.35 30.41 3.28
C LYS A 11 18.16 29.29 3.94
N ALA A 12 18.19 28.11 3.34
CA ALA A 12 18.83 26.92 3.89
C ALA A 12 19.72 26.20 2.86
N THR A 13 20.56 26.95 2.13
CA THR A 13 21.42 26.41 1.07
C THR A 13 22.34 25.29 1.59
N PRO A 14 22.16 24.02 1.14
CA PRO A 14 23.00 22.92 1.58
C PRO A 14 24.45 23.11 1.12
N LYS A 15 25.41 22.57 1.89
CA LYS A 15 26.84 22.57 1.53
C LYS A 15 27.17 21.43 0.56
N LEU A 16 28.29 21.54 -0.15
CA LEU A 16 28.74 20.49 -1.10
C LEU A 16 28.81 19.10 -0.46
N ALA A 17 29.25 19.01 0.80
CA ALA A 17 29.31 17.77 1.55
C ALA A 17 27.94 17.06 1.68
N TRP A 18 26.82 17.82 1.75
CA TRP A 18 25.47 17.23 1.78
C TRP A 18 25.10 16.60 0.43
N PHE A 19 25.47 17.24 -0.68
CA PHE A 19 25.21 16.71 -2.02
C PHE A 19 26.10 15.50 -2.36
N GLN A 20 27.28 15.40 -1.75
CA GLN A 20 28.24 14.33 -1.99
C GLN A 20 28.12 13.16 -1.00
N ASP A 21 27.19 13.22 -0.06
CA ASP A 21 26.88 12.11 0.86
C ASP A 21 26.06 11.04 0.12
N VAL A 22 26.77 10.27 -0.72
CA VAL A 22 26.18 9.22 -1.57
C VAL A 22 25.61 8.06 -0.74
N GLU A 23 26.17 7.78 0.44
CA GLU A 23 25.69 6.73 1.33
C GLU A 23 24.32 7.11 1.91
N SER A 24 24.21 8.32 2.48
CA SER A 24 22.94 8.84 2.96
C SER A 24 21.92 8.93 1.84
N MET A 25 22.32 9.46 0.67
CA MET A 25 21.45 9.53 -0.50
C MET A 25 20.90 8.14 -0.86
N LEU A 26 21.75 7.14 -1.04
CA LEU A 26 21.30 5.80 -1.43
C LEU A 26 20.43 5.15 -0.35
N ASN A 27 20.81 5.23 0.93
CA ASN A 27 20.02 4.67 2.04
C ASN A 27 18.61 5.28 2.11
N HIS A 28 18.49 6.61 2.00
CA HIS A 28 17.19 7.28 2.03
C HIS A 28 16.35 7.00 0.78
N HIS A 29 16.95 6.90 -0.40
CA HIS A 29 16.20 6.57 -1.62
C HIS A 29 15.75 5.10 -1.62
N LEU A 30 16.63 4.16 -1.29
CA LEU A 30 16.31 2.73 -1.33
C LEU A 30 15.35 2.33 -0.21
N THR A 31 15.68 2.65 1.04
CA THR A 31 14.85 2.25 2.19
C THR A 31 13.64 3.17 2.36
N GLY A 32 13.84 4.48 2.27
CA GLY A 32 12.79 5.47 2.45
C GLY A 32 11.87 5.58 1.24
N LEU A 33 12.38 6.15 0.14
CA LEU A 33 11.56 6.46 -1.03
C LEU A 33 10.96 5.20 -1.68
N LEU A 34 11.79 4.20 -1.99
CA LEU A 34 11.33 2.98 -2.65
C LEU A 34 10.72 1.98 -1.65
N GLY A 35 11.37 1.73 -0.52
CA GLY A 35 10.91 0.77 0.49
C GLY A 35 9.59 1.19 1.14
N LEU A 36 9.53 2.36 1.80
CA LEU A 36 8.30 2.85 2.42
C LEU A 36 7.23 3.19 1.39
N GLY A 37 7.62 3.66 0.20
CA GLY A 37 6.70 3.87 -0.92
C GLY A 37 6.01 2.59 -1.36
N SER A 38 6.78 1.53 -1.58
CA SER A 38 6.26 0.19 -1.94
C SER A 38 5.41 -0.41 -0.82
N LEU A 39 5.86 -0.34 0.44
CA LEU A 39 5.12 -0.85 1.59
C LEU A 39 3.78 -0.11 1.77
N SER A 40 3.77 1.22 1.67
CA SER A 40 2.55 2.02 1.75
C SER A 40 1.60 1.71 0.60
N TRP A 41 2.14 1.51 -0.61
CA TRP A 41 1.35 1.13 -1.78
C TRP A 41 0.77 -0.29 -1.66
N ALA A 42 1.51 -1.24 -1.09
CA ALA A 42 1.00 -2.57 -0.77
C ALA A 42 -0.15 -2.50 0.24
N GLY A 43 0.00 -1.73 1.32
CA GLY A 43 -1.08 -1.49 2.29
C GLY A 43 -2.31 -0.85 1.64
N HIS A 44 -2.13 0.17 0.79
CA HIS A 44 -3.22 0.77 0.02
C HIS A 44 -3.90 -0.27 -0.89
N GLN A 45 -3.13 -1.11 -1.58
CA GLN A 45 -3.72 -2.14 -2.44
C GLN A 45 -4.57 -3.14 -1.63
N ILE A 46 -4.04 -3.64 -0.52
CA ILE A 46 -4.69 -4.64 0.33
C ILE A 46 -5.96 -4.10 0.98
N HIS A 47 -5.92 -2.88 1.50
CA HIS A 47 -7.01 -2.34 2.33
C HIS A 47 -8.01 -1.47 1.56
N VAL A 48 -7.66 -0.98 0.36
CA VAL A 48 -8.53 -0.09 -0.43
C VAL A 48 -8.87 -0.71 -1.78
N SER A 49 -7.89 -0.95 -2.64
CA SER A 49 -8.21 -1.34 -4.02
C SER A 49 -8.73 -2.78 -4.14
N LEU A 50 -8.20 -3.73 -3.36
CA LEU A 50 -8.62 -5.13 -3.42
C LEU A 50 -10.11 -5.30 -3.06
N PRO A 51 -10.62 -4.78 -1.92
CA PRO A 51 -12.04 -4.84 -1.60
C PRO A 51 -12.93 -4.23 -2.68
N ILE A 52 -12.59 -3.03 -3.16
CA ILE A 52 -13.37 -2.33 -4.19
C ILE A 52 -13.39 -3.13 -5.49
N ASN A 53 -12.25 -3.68 -5.92
CA ASN A 53 -12.17 -4.49 -7.13
C ASN A 53 -12.96 -5.80 -7.01
N GLN A 54 -13.15 -6.39 -5.82
CA GLN A 54 -14.04 -7.55 -5.67
C GLN A 54 -15.48 -7.21 -6.09
N PHE A 55 -16.00 -6.05 -5.67
CA PHE A 55 -17.34 -5.60 -6.05
C PHE A 55 -17.43 -5.18 -7.52
N LEU A 56 -16.43 -4.44 -8.02
CA LEU A 56 -16.41 -4.01 -9.43
C LEU A 56 -16.33 -5.19 -10.39
N ASN A 57 -15.55 -6.23 -10.07
CA ASN A 57 -15.44 -7.43 -10.90
C ASN A 57 -16.74 -8.23 -11.00
N VAL A 58 -17.71 -8.01 -10.10
CA VAL A 58 -19.05 -8.61 -10.16
C VAL A 58 -20.13 -7.57 -10.51
N ALA A 59 -19.71 -6.46 -11.15
CA ALA A 59 -20.57 -5.42 -11.73
C ALA A 59 -21.55 -4.74 -10.75
N ILE A 60 -21.17 -4.60 -9.48
CA ILE A 60 -21.91 -3.76 -8.53
C ILE A 60 -21.75 -2.30 -8.92
N ASP A 61 -22.86 -1.53 -8.90
CA ASP A 61 -22.82 -0.09 -9.15
C ASP A 61 -21.87 0.58 -8.14
N PRO A 62 -20.89 1.39 -8.59
CA PRO A 62 -19.95 2.07 -7.71
C PRO A 62 -20.57 2.84 -6.54
N LYS A 63 -21.83 3.29 -6.68
CA LYS A 63 -22.57 3.99 -5.62
C LYS A 63 -23.04 3.08 -4.47
N GLU A 64 -23.17 1.79 -4.75
CA GLU A 64 -23.58 0.77 -3.77
C GLU A 64 -22.37 0.13 -3.07
N ILE A 65 -21.15 0.39 -3.55
CA ILE A 65 -19.92 -0.10 -2.94
C ILE A 65 -19.61 0.75 -1.68
N PRO A 66 -19.37 0.13 -0.50
CA PRO A 66 -18.93 0.87 0.67
C PRO A 66 -17.71 1.74 0.36
N LEU A 67 -17.66 2.93 0.95
CA LEU A 67 -16.56 3.86 0.75
C LEU A 67 -15.25 3.27 1.29
N PRO A 68 -14.08 3.63 0.73
CA PRO A 68 -12.79 3.09 1.15
C PRO A 68 -12.53 3.09 2.67
N HIS A 69 -12.98 4.14 3.37
CA HIS A 69 -12.79 4.26 4.81
C HIS A 69 -13.67 3.30 5.62
N GLU A 70 -14.81 2.84 5.08
CA GLU A 70 -15.69 1.87 5.74
C GLU A 70 -15.01 0.49 5.83
N PHE A 71 -14.28 0.07 4.80
CA PHE A 71 -13.48 -1.17 4.84
C PHE A 71 -12.35 -1.12 5.89
N ILE A 72 -11.78 0.07 6.13
CA ILE A 72 -10.71 0.25 7.12
C ILE A 72 -11.27 0.19 8.55
N LEU A 73 -12.43 0.82 8.78
CA LEU A 73 -13.03 0.95 10.10
C LEU A 73 -13.86 -0.27 10.50
N ASN A 74 -14.43 -0.99 9.53
CA ASN A 74 -15.26 -2.16 9.76
C ASN A 74 -14.58 -3.43 9.23
N ARG A 75 -13.92 -4.15 10.14
CA ARG A 75 -13.25 -5.42 9.85
C ARG A 75 -14.22 -6.45 9.28
N ASP A 76 -15.50 -6.43 9.68
CA ASP A 76 -16.46 -7.44 9.23
C ASP A 76 -16.68 -7.39 7.71
N LEU A 77 -16.63 -6.19 7.11
CA LEU A 77 -16.69 -6.03 5.65
C LEU A 77 -15.51 -6.72 4.95
N LEU A 78 -14.30 -6.58 5.47
CA LEU A 78 -13.11 -7.24 4.91
C LEU A 78 -13.15 -8.76 5.10
N THR A 79 -13.60 -9.23 6.28
CA THR A 79 -13.68 -10.68 6.55
C THR A 79 -14.70 -11.40 5.68
N GLN A 80 -15.74 -10.71 5.20
CA GLN A 80 -16.69 -11.28 4.24
C GLN A 80 -16.06 -11.53 2.87
N LEU A 81 -15.10 -10.68 2.46
CA LEU A 81 -14.39 -10.82 1.18
C LEU A 81 -13.18 -11.75 1.29
N TYR A 82 -12.48 -11.68 2.41
CA TYR A 82 -11.22 -12.37 2.69
C TYR A 82 -11.26 -12.95 4.12
N PRO A 83 -11.78 -14.18 4.31
CA PRO A 83 -11.95 -14.80 5.63
C PRO A 83 -10.71 -14.76 6.53
N SER A 84 -9.51 -14.84 5.95
CA SER A 84 -8.22 -14.75 6.66
C SER A 84 -8.03 -13.47 7.48
N PHE A 85 -8.76 -12.38 7.21
CA PHE A 85 -8.72 -11.16 8.03
C PHE A 85 -9.19 -11.38 9.48
N VAL A 86 -9.92 -12.46 9.76
CA VAL A 86 -10.36 -12.79 11.13
C VAL A 86 -9.18 -13.09 12.05
N GLU A 87 -8.11 -13.68 11.50
CA GLU A 87 -6.87 -14.06 12.20
C GLU A 87 -6.05 -12.82 12.62
N GLY A 88 -6.31 -11.68 11.98
CA GLY A 88 -5.61 -10.42 12.22
C GLY A 88 -4.09 -10.52 11.99
N GLY A 89 -3.33 -9.83 12.85
CA GLY A 89 -1.86 -9.80 12.76
C GLY A 89 -1.15 -11.02 13.36
N THR A 90 -1.85 -11.94 14.03
CA THR A 90 -1.22 -13.05 14.76
C THR A 90 -0.36 -13.96 13.86
N PRO A 91 -0.81 -14.37 12.65
CA PRO A 91 0.00 -15.18 11.75
C PRO A 91 1.29 -14.49 11.28
N PHE A 92 1.32 -13.16 11.21
CA PHE A 92 2.50 -12.39 10.84
C PHE A 92 3.63 -12.57 11.86
N PHE A 93 3.32 -12.45 13.16
CA PHE A 93 4.32 -12.54 14.23
C PHE A 93 4.74 -13.97 14.58
N THR A 94 3.90 -14.95 14.27
CA THR A 94 4.21 -16.39 14.43
C THR A 94 4.87 -17.01 13.20
N LEU A 95 5.11 -16.21 12.14
CA LEU A 95 5.65 -16.64 10.84
C LEU A 95 4.78 -17.69 10.12
N ASN A 96 3.50 -17.80 10.46
CA ASN A 96 2.53 -18.67 9.79
C ASN A 96 1.90 -17.97 8.57
N TRP A 97 2.74 -17.50 7.65
CA TRP A 97 2.33 -16.60 6.56
C TRP A 97 1.45 -17.24 5.48
N SER A 98 1.34 -18.56 5.45
CA SER A 98 0.43 -19.28 4.53
C SER A 98 -1.04 -18.87 4.71
N LYS A 99 -1.39 -18.33 5.88
CA LYS A 99 -2.73 -17.82 6.21
C LYS A 99 -3.17 -16.62 5.35
N TYR A 100 -2.24 -15.89 4.72
CA TYR A 100 -2.55 -14.68 3.95
C TYR A 100 -2.73 -14.93 2.44
N ALA A 101 -2.76 -16.19 2.00
CA ALA A 101 -2.80 -16.57 0.59
C ALA A 101 -4.09 -16.19 -0.16
N GLU A 102 -5.14 -15.71 0.53
CA GLU A 102 -6.38 -15.27 -0.11
C GLU A 102 -6.22 -13.92 -0.85
N PHE A 103 -5.45 -13.00 -0.29
CA PHE A 103 -5.22 -11.66 -0.85
C PHE A 103 -3.77 -11.41 -1.27
N LEU A 104 -2.80 -12.17 -0.73
CA LEU A 104 -1.42 -12.21 -1.21
C LEU A 104 -1.21 -13.47 -2.07
N THR A 105 -1.62 -13.38 -3.35
CA THR A 105 -1.59 -14.51 -4.28
C THR A 105 -0.38 -14.45 -5.22
N PHE A 106 -0.02 -15.60 -5.80
CA PHE A 106 0.97 -15.70 -6.88
C PHE A 106 0.38 -16.43 -8.09
N ARG A 107 -0.86 -16.05 -8.49
CA ARG A 107 -1.60 -16.74 -9.57
C ARG A 107 -0.92 -16.63 -10.94
N GLY A 108 -0.28 -15.49 -11.22
CA GLY A 108 0.28 -15.18 -12.54
C GLY A 108 -0.78 -14.98 -13.62
N GLY A 109 -0.41 -14.34 -14.73
CA GLY A 109 -1.33 -14.06 -15.84
C GLY A 109 -2.33 -12.92 -15.56
N LEU A 110 -3.42 -12.88 -16.31
CA LEU A 110 -4.50 -11.90 -16.20
C LEU A 110 -5.75 -12.53 -15.58
N ASN A 111 -6.56 -11.72 -14.89
CA ASN A 111 -7.89 -12.15 -14.45
C ASN A 111 -8.82 -12.21 -15.67
N PRO A 112 -9.41 -13.38 -16.01
CA PRO A 112 -10.30 -13.49 -17.18
C PRO A 112 -11.60 -12.67 -17.07
N GLY A 113 -11.97 -12.20 -15.86
CA GLY A 113 -13.20 -11.44 -15.62
C GLY A 113 -13.05 -9.91 -15.58
N GLY A 114 -11.86 -9.34 -15.80
CA GLY A 114 -11.58 -7.92 -15.52
C GLY A 114 -11.36 -7.01 -16.74
N LEU A 115 -12.31 -6.97 -17.68
CA LEU A 115 -12.41 -5.90 -18.70
C LEU A 115 -13.34 -4.78 -18.22
#